data_AF-A0A0K2RIX3-F1
#
_entry.id   AF-A0A0K2RIX3-F1
#
_cell.length_a   1.000
_cell.length_b   1.000
_cell.length_c   1.000
_cell.angle_alpha   90.00
_cell.angle_beta   90.00
_cell.angle_gamma   90.00
#
_symmetry.space_group_name_H-M   'P 1'
#
loop_
_entity.id
_entity.type
_entity.pdbx_description
1 polymer ?
#
loop_
_entity_poly.entity_id
_entity_poly.type
_entity_poly.pdbx_seq_one_letter_code
_entity_poly.pdbx_strand_id
1 'polypeptide(L)'
;MALVVAVAIGVTGGLVAGYYGGWFDSVSSWLTGLLMAMPGIVILLAARAVVGPSMWLSMMIFGVLLSPAYFRLVYACVTAVRNELYVDAARVSGLSDFRIIGRHILTVVRAPVIIQSAMVLGIAIAIQAGLEFLGLGDLNIPTWGSMLNDGFINLYKAPTLVLWPSLVLGVVCIALTLLANAMRDELERSRGPVKRRRKGPPSSTPQKLPPSAASRPWCILKHPPVQALLAPVRSFWRSPTWASATTSPTVPPPMW
;
A
#
# COMPACT_ATOMS: atom_id res chain seq x y z
N MET A 1 2.47 -18.91 9.38
CA MET A 1 1.30 -18.71 10.26
C MET A 1 0.80 -17.27 10.28
N ALA A 2 1.66 -16.29 10.58
CA ALA A 2 1.27 -14.87 10.59
C ALA A 2 0.52 -14.44 9.33
N LEU A 3 1.05 -14.79 8.15
CA LEU A 3 0.41 -14.50 6.86
C LEU A 3 -0.99 -15.11 6.74
N VAL A 4 -1.17 -16.37 7.15
CA VAL A 4 -2.44 -17.09 7.06
C VAL A 4 -3.49 -16.40 7.92
N VAL A 5 -3.12 -16.02 9.16
CA VAL A 5 -4.01 -15.30 10.07
C VAL A 5 -4.37 -13.92 9.53
N ALA A 6 -3.37 -13.18 9.04
CA ALA A 6 -3.57 -11.84 8.47
C ALA A 6 -4.49 -11.86 7.25
N VAL A 7 -4.28 -12.81 6.34
CA VAL A 7 -5.11 -13.01 5.14
C VAL A 7 -6.51 -13.49 5.53
N ALA A 8 -6.63 -14.47 6.41
CA ALA A 8 -7.92 -15.01 6.82
C ALA A 8 -8.80 -13.92 7.45
N ILE A 9 -8.29 -13.14 8.40
CA ILE A 9 -9.06 -12.11 9.10
C ILE A 9 -9.25 -10.88 8.19
N GLY A 10 -8.16 -10.39 7.57
CA GLY A 10 -8.18 -9.16 6.80
C GLY A 10 -8.99 -9.29 5.49
N VAL A 11 -8.82 -10.40 4.76
CA VAL A 11 -9.54 -10.60 3.49
C VAL A 11 -11.02 -10.86 3.72
N THR A 12 -11.39 -11.71 4.69
CA THR A 12 -12.80 -11.99 4.96
C THR A 12 -13.51 -10.73 5.47
N GLY A 13 -12.92 -10.01 6.43
CA GLY A 13 -13.45 -8.74 6.91
C GLY A 13 -13.57 -7.69 5.81
N GLY A 14 -12.53 -7.55 4.96
CA GLY A 14 -12.52 -6.58 3.87
C GLY A 14 -13.54 -6.89 2.77
N LEU A 15 -13.76 -8.18 2.44
CA LEU A 15 -14.75 -8.62 1.46
C LEU A 15 -16.16 -8.24 1.91
N VAL A 16 -16.50 -8.60 3.15
CA VAL A 16 -17.83 -8.36 3.73
C VAL A 16 -18.07 -6.86 3.88
N ALA A 17 -17.12 -6.13 4.47
CA ALA A 17 -17.25 -4.68 4.66
C ALA A 17 -17.29 -3.91 3.33
N GLY A 18 -16.50 -4.32 2.33
CA GLY A 18 -16.48 -3.67 1.02
C GLY A 18 -17.77 -3.88 0.23
N TYR A 19 -18.37 -5.08 0.33
CA TYR A 19 -19.60 -5.42 -0.38
C TYR A 19 -20.83 -4.72 0.22
N TYR A 20 -21.03 -4.83 1.53
CA TYR A 20 -22.19 -4.25 2.21
C TYR A 20 -22.03 -2.75 2.50
N GLY A 21 -20.79 -2.25 2.54
CA GLY A 21 -20.49 -0.86 2.89
C GLY A 21 -20.75 -0.53 4.37
N GLY A 22 -20.54 0.73 4.75
CA GLY A 22 -20.94 1.28 6.05
C GLY A 22 -19.80 1.75 6.95
N TRP A 23 -20.12 1.94 8.24
CA TRP A 23 -19.25 2.46 9.31
C TRP A 23 -18.02 1.58 9.65
N PHE A 24 -17.96 0.36 9.11
CA PHE A 24 -16.88 -0.58 9.40
C PHE A 24 -15.52 -0.08 8.92
N ASP A 25 -15.50 0.76 7.87
CA ASP A 25 -14.29 1.46 7.42
C ASP A 25 -13.77 2.44 8.47
N SER A 26 -14.64 3.22 9.12
CA SER A 26 -14.24 4.14 10.20
C SER A 26 -13.64 3.39 11.40
N VAL A 27 -14.25 2.27 11.81
CA VAL A 27 -13.74 1.46 12.93
C VAL A 27 -12.41 0.81 12.58
N SER A 28 -12.32 0.20 11.39
CA SER A 28 -11.10 -0.46 10.95
C SER A 28 -9.95 0.52 10.69
N SER A 29 -10.27 1.69 10.11
CA SER A 29 -9.28 2.74 9.87
C SER A 29 -8.75 3.33 11.18
N TRP A 30 -9.61 3.52 12.19
CA TRP A 30 -9.23 3.92 13.54
C TRP A 30 -8.35 2.87 14.22
N LEU A 31 -8.74 1.59 14.18
CA LEU A 31 -7.95 0.48 14.74
C LEU A 31 -6.58 0.37 14.07
N THR A 32 -6.53 0.50 12.74
CA THR A 32 -5.25 0.53 12.00
C THR A 32 -4.39 1.72 12.44
N GLY A 33 -5.00 2.89 12.65
CA GLY A 33 -4.30 4.08 13.13
C GLY A 33 -3.70 3.87 14.52
N LEU A 34 -4.46 3.24 15.43
CA LEU A 34 -3.99 2.89 16.77
C LEU A 34 -2.84 1.88 16.73
N LEU A 35 -2.94 0.87 15.87
CA LEU A 35 -1.91 -0.15 15.68
C LEU A 35 -0.64 0.40 15.03
N MET A 36 -0.75 1.35 14.10
CA MET A 36 0.40 1.99 13.46
C MET A 36 1.07 3.05 14.34
N ALA A 37 0.35 3.62 15.31
CA ALA A 37 0.93 4.53 16.31
C ALA A 37 1.91 3.81 17.24
N MET A 38 1.74 2.50 17.43
CA MET A 38 2.62 1.65 18.23
C MET A 38 3.57 0.87 17.32
N PRO A 39 4.89 0.92 17.53
CA PRO A 39 5.81 0.10 16.76
C PRO A 39 5.49 -1.40 16.94
N GLY A 40 5.23 -2.11 15.84
CA GLY A 40 4.79 -3.51 15.89
C GLY A 40 5.75 -4.43 16.67
N ILE A 41 7.05 -4.17 16.61
CA ILE A 41 8.05 -4.92 17.40
C ILE A 41 7.80 -4.80 18.90
N VAL A 42 7.46 -3.60 19.40
CA VAL A 42 7.22 -3.36 20.84
C VAL A 42 6.04 -4.17 21.34
N ILE A 43 4.98 -4.26 20.54
CA ILE A 43 3.81 -5.08 20.86
C ILE A 43 4.18 -6.57 20.95
N LEU A 44 5.04 -7.05 20.04
CA LEU A 44 5.48 -8.45 20.05
C LEU A 44 6.37 -8.76 21.27
N LEU A 45 7.25 -7.84 21.65
CA LEU A 45 8.08 -7.96 22.86
C LEU A 45 7.19 -8.00 24.12
N ALA A 46 6.24 -7.07 24.24
CA ALA A 46 5.32 -7.00 25.38
C ALA A 46 4.43 -8.24 25.47
N ALA A 47 3.87 -8.69 24.35
CA ALA A 47 3.05 -9.90 24.32
C ALA A 47 3.83 -11.14 24.78
N ARG A 48 5.10 -11.24 24.40
CA ARG A 48 5.94 -12.36 24.81
C ARG A 48 6.33 -12.28 26.29
N ALA A 49 6.55 -11.09 26.83
CA ALA A 49 6.82 -10.92 28.26
C ALA A 49 5.66 -11.45 29.14
N VAL A 50 4.41 -11.36 28.66
CA VAL A 50 3.23 -11.83 29.38
C VAL A 50 2.97 -13.32 29.18
N VAL A 51 3.07 -13.83 27.94
CA VAL A 51 2.63 -15.20 27.60
C VAL A 51 3.76 -16.23 27.60
N GLY A 52 5.01 -15.78 27.59
CA GLY A 52 6.18 -16.66 27.59
C GLY A 52 6.65 -17.09 26.20
N PRO A 53 7.66 -17.98 26.14
CA PRO A 53 8.39 -18.26 24.91
C PRO A 53 7.64 -19.19 23.95
N SER A 54 6.76 -18.63 23.11
CA SER A 54 6.06 -19.37 22.05
C SER A 54 6.16 -18.67 20.69
N MET A 55 6.83 -19.32 19.73
CA MET A 55 6.92 -18.85 18.34
C MET A 55 5.54 -18.74 17.68
N TRP A 56 4.68 -19.74 17.93
CA TRP A 56 3.34 -19.81 17.33
C TRP A 56 2.46 -18.63 17.75
N LEU A 57 2.48 -18.29 19.04
CA LEU A 57 1.68 -17.20 19.55
C LEU A 57 2.18 -15.84 19.07
N SER A 58 3.51 -15.61 19.10
CA SER A 58 4.09 -14.37 18.57
C SER A 58 3.72 -14.16 17.10
N MET A 59 3.74 -15.23 16.30
CA MET A 59 3.35 -15.15 14.88
C MET A 59 1.83 -14.96 14.70
N MET A 60 0.98 -15.54 15.56
CA MET A 60 -0.46 -15.27 15.53
C MET A 60 -0.76 -13.80 15.83
N ILE A 61 -0.16 -13.25 16.89
CA ILE A 61 -0.30 -11.84 17.27
C ILE A 61 0.19 -10.95 16.13
N PHE A 62 1.36 -11.25 15.55
CA PHE A 62 1.86 -10.52 14.41
C PHE A 62 0.92 -10.57 13.20
N GLY A 63 0.28 -11.72 12.94
CA GLY A 63 -0.75 -11.85 11.92
C GLY A 63 -1.98 -10.97 12.18
N VAL A 64 -2.44 -10.87 13.42
CA VAL A 64 -3.53 -9.96 13.82
C VAL A 64 -3.12 -8.49 13.61
N LEU A 65 -1.88 -8.13 13.92
CA LEU A 65 -1.34 -6.78 13.68
C LEU A 65 -1.32 -6.42 12.19
N LEU A 66 -1.09 -7.39 11.31
CA LEU A 66 -1.08 -7.20 9.85
C LEU A 66 -2.48 -7.20 9.23
N SER A 67 -3.48 -7.78 9.91
CA SER A 67 -4.86 -7.91 9.41
C SER A 67 -5.48 -6.60 8.88
N PRO A 68 -5.34 -5.44 9.56
CA PRO A 68 -5.95 -4.19 9.08
C PRO A 68 -5.35 -3.69 7.75
N ALA A 69 -4.08 -3.99 7.48
CA ALA A 69 -3.45 -3.65 6.20
C ALA A 69 -4.09 -4.43 5.05
N TYR A 70 -4.32 -5.74 5.23
CA TYR A 70 -5.05 -6.57 4.26
C TYR A 70 -6.50 -6.15 4.12
N PHE A 71 -7.17 -5.85 5.25
CA PHE A 71 -8.54 -5.33 5.25
C PHE A 71 -8.67 -4.09 4.37
N ARG A 72 -7.80 -3.09 4.57
CA ARG A 72 -7.86 -1.83 3.80
C ARG A 72 -7.62 -2.04 2.31
N LEU A 73 -6.63 -2.87 1.96
CA LEU A 73 -6.33 -3.22 0.57
C LEU A 73 -7.54 -3.87 -0.11
N VAL A 74 -8.12 -4.87 0.55
CA VAL A 74 -9.27 -5.60 0.03
C VAL A 74 -10.49 -4.70 -0.07
N TYR A 75 -10.79 -3.94 0.98
CA TYR A 75 -11.90 -3.00 1.03
C TYR A 75 -11.84 -1.99 -0.13
N ALA A 76 -10.67 -1.41 -0.39
CA ALA A 76 -10.47 -0.48 -1.51
C ALA A 76 -10.74 -1.16 -2.86
N CYS A 77 -10.24 -2.38 -3.06
CA CYS A 77 -10.46 -3.14 -4.29
C CYS A 77 -11.94 -3.51 -4.49
N VAL A 78 -12.60 -3.99 -3.43
CA VAL A 78 -14.01 -4.41 -3.48
C VAL A 78 -14.92 -3.20 -3.72
N THR A 79 -14.65 -2.07 -3.06
CA THR A 79 -15.44 -0.84 -3.24
C THR A 79 -15.32 -0.29 -4.66
N ALA A 80 -14.14 -0.42 -5.29
CA ALA A 80 -13.96 -0.06 -6.69
C ALA A 80 -14.73 -1.00 -7.64
N VAL A 81 -14.72 -2.30 -7.35
CA VAL A 81 -15.33 -3.34 -8.19
C VAL A 81 -16.86 -3.41 -8.05
N ARG A 82 -17.41 -3.15 -6.86
CA ARG A 82 -18.84 -3.38 -6.60
C ARG A 82 -19.79 -2.53 -7.44
N ASN A 83 -19.30 -1.42 -8.00
CA ASN A 83 -20.08 -0.50 -8.84
C ASN A 83 -19.83 -0.73 -10.35
N GLU A 84 -19.16 -1.82 -10.72
CA GLU A 84 -18.92 -2.16 -12.13
C GLU A 84 -20.15 -2.80 -12.78
N LEU A 85 -20.34 -2.51 -14.08
CA LEU A 85 -21.50 -2.96 -14.87
C LEU A 85 -21.70 -4.47 -14.87
N TYR A 86 -20.62 -5.26 -14.81
CA TYR A 86 -20.72 -6.73 -14.79
C TYR A 86 -21.24 -7.26 -13.44
N VAL A 87 -20.99 -6.55 -12.34
CA VAL A 87 -21.51 -6.89 -11.01
C VAL A 87 -23.00 -6.57 -10.95
N ASP A 88 -23.41 -5.44 -11.52
CA ASP A 88 -24.82 -5.04 -11.58
C ASP A 88 -25.63 -5.97 -12.49
N ALA A 89 -25.08 -6.37 -13.64
CA ALA A 89 -25.70 -7.38 -14.51
C ALA A 89 -25.89 -8.73 -13.78
N ALA A 90 -24.90 -9.15 -12.98
CA ALA A 90 -25.00 -10.38 -12.18
C ALA A 90 -26.09 -10.28 -11.10
N ARG A 91 -26.26 -9.11 -10.46
CA ARG A 91 -27.34 -8.85 -9.50
C ARG A 91 -28.72 -8.88 -10.16
N VAL A 92 -28.88 -8.23 -11.31
CA VAL A 92 -30.15 -8.24 -12.08
C VAL A 92 -30.48 -9.65 -12.58
N SER A 93 -29.47 -10.49 -12.82
CA SER A 93 -29.64 -11.90 -13.19
C SER A 93 -30.05 -12.82 -12.03
N GLY A 94 -30.24 -12.29 -10.81
CA GLY A 94 -30.71 -13.04 -9.64
C GLY A 94 -29.67 -13.93 -8.98
N LEU A 95 -28.37 -13.69 -9.18
CA LEU A 95 -27.33 -14.43 -8.44
C LEU A 95 -27.33 -14.01 -6.96
N SER A 96 -27.11 -14.97 -6.06
CA SER A 96 -26.94 -14.69 -4.64
C SER A 96 -25.66 -13.91 -4.36
N ASP A 97 -25.71 -13.01 -3.36
CA ASP A 97 -24.56 -12.18 -2.95
C ASP A 97 -23.30 -13.01 -2.70
N PHE A 98 -23.41 -14.15 -2.03
CA PHE A 98 -22.27 -15.04 -1.77
C PHE A 98 -21.61 -15.56 -3.06
N ARG A 99 -22.40 -15.85 -4.10
CA ARG A 99 -21.89 -16.30 -5.40
C ARG A 99 -21.23 -15.13 -6.15
N ILE A 100 -21.77 -13.92 -6.03
CA ILE A 100 -21.18 -12.71 -6.60
C ILE A 100 -19.83 -12.43 -5.93
N ILE A 101 -19.79 -12.41 -4.61
CA ILE A 101 -18.57 -12.19 -3.81
C ILE A 101 -17.52 -13.24 -4.16
N GLY A 102 -17.86 -14.54 -4.07
CA GLY A 102 -16.89 -15.62 -4.25
C GLY A 102 -16.36 -15.78 -5.67
N ARG A 103 -17.20 -15.58 -6.71
CA ARG A 103 -16.82 -15.84 -8.10
C ARG A 103 -16.37 -14.59 -8.85
N HIS A 104 -17.02 -13.45 -8.63
CA HIS A 104 -16.74 -12.22 -9.39
C HIS A 104 -15.76 -11.33 -8.63
N ILE A 105 -16.03 -11.05 -7.36
CA ILE A 105 -15.23 -10.08 -6.60
C ILE A 105 -13.90 -10.69 -6.15
N LEU A 106 -13.91 -11.89 -5.56
CA LEU A 106 -12.70 -12.56 -5.08
C LEU A 106 -11.69 -12.82 -6.21
N THR A 107 -12.17 -13.13 -7.42
CA THR A 107 -11.32 -13.31 -8.61
C THR A 107 -10.53 -12.05 -8.99
N VAL A 108 -11.07 -10.87 -8.72
CA VAL A 108 -10.38 -9.59 -8.99
C VAL A 108 -9.42 -9.25 -7.84
N VAL A 109 -9.82 -9.51 -6.60
CA VAL A 109 -9.06 -9.15 -5.40
C VAL A 109 -7.92 -10.12 -5.09
N ARG A 110 -7.96 -11.38 -5.58
CA ARG A 110 -6.90 -12.36 -5.36
C ARG A 110 -5.52 -11.87 -5.84
N ALA A 111 -5.47 -11.17 -6.98
CA ALA A 111 -4.21 -10.68 -7.55
C ALA A 111 -3.48 -9.69 -6.61
N PRO A 112 -4.11 -8.58 -6.16
CA PRO A 112 -3.45 -7.67 -5.21
C PRO A 112 -3.18 -8.32 -3.85
N VAL A 113 -4.03 -9.26 -3.38
CA VAL A 113 -3.77 -10.01 -2.14
C VAL A 113 -2.52 -10.88 -2.26
N ILE A 114 -2.34 -11.59 -3.37
CA ILE A 114 -1.16 -12.42 -3.62
C ILE A 114 0.11 -11.56 -3.64
N ILE A 115 0.10 -10.43 -4.35
CA ILE A 115 1.25 -9.51 -4.40
C ILE A 115 1.60 -8.99 -3.01
N GLN A 116 0.60 -8.50 -2.27
CA GLN A 116 0.80 -8.03 -0.91
C GLN A 116 1.35 -9.13 -0.01
N SER A 117 0.87 -10.36 -0.17
CA SER A 117 1.31 -11.50 0.62
C SER A 117 2.78 -11.85 0.40
N ALA A 118 3.26 -11.77 -0.83
CA ALA A 118 4.66 -11.99 -1.14
C ALA A 118 5.57 -10.94 -0.48
N MET A 119 5.15 -9.66 -0.50
CA MET A 119 5.90 -8.58 0.16
C MET A 119 5.94 -8.76 1.69
N VAL A 120 4.81 -9.08 2.29
CA VAL A 120 4.69 -9.23 3.75
C VAL A 120 5.42 -10.48 4.25
N LEU A 121 5.52 -11.53 3.43
CA LEU A 121 6.24 -12.74 3.79
C LEU A 121 7.72 -12.47 4.11
N GLY A 122 8.41 -11.67 3.30
CA GLY A 122 9.79 -11.27 3.56
C GLY A 122 9.94 -10.47 4.86
N ILE A 123 9.03 -9.52 5.10
CA ILE A 123 8.99 -8.72 6.33
C ILE A 123 8.75 -9.62 7.55
N ALA A 124 7.85 -10.59 7.44
CA ALA A 124 7.52 -11.52 8.52
C ALA A 124 8.71 -12.39 8.92
N ILE A 125 9.47 -12.90 7.94
CA ILE A 125 10.68 -13.69 8.20
C ILE A 125 11.75 -12.83 8.89
N ALA A 126 11.95 -11.58 8.42
CA ALA A 126 12.90 -10.66 9.04
C ALA A 126 12.53 -10.35 10.50
N ILE A 127 11.26 -10.09 10.78
CA ILE A 127 10.77 -9.83 12.15
C ILE A 127 10.90 -11.09 13.01
N GLN A 128 10.56 -12.27 12.49
CA GLN A 128 10.72 -13.53 13.21
C GLN A 128 12.19 -13.78 13.59
N ALA A 129 13.10 -13.67 12.62
CA ALA A 129 14.53 -13.84 12.86
C ALA A 129 15.06 -12.78 13.84
N GLY A 130 14.56 -11.54 13.77
CA GLY A 130 14.90 -10.47 14.71
C GLY A 130 14.42 -10.75 16.14
N LEU A 131 13.23 -11.31 16.31
CA LEU A 131 12.73 -11.74 17.62
C LEU A 131 13.59 -12.88 18.18
N GLU A 132 13.87 -13.89 17.37
CA GLU A 132 14.74 -15.01 17.77
C GLU A 132 16.16 -14.52 18.12
N PHE A 133 16.67 -13.54 17.37
CA PHE A 133 17.94 -12.87 17.67
C PHE A 133 17.92 -12.12 19.01
N LEU A 134 16.77 -11.58 19.43
CA LEU A 134 16.62 -10.94 20.74
C LEU A 134 16.47 -11.96 21.88
N GLY A 135 16.70 -13.25 21.65
CA GLY A 135 16.51 -14.31 22.64
C GLY A 135 15.04 -14.67 22.86
N LEU A 136 14.17 -14.22 21.95
CA LEU A 136 12.74 -14.49 21.98
C LEU A 136 12.38 -15.61 20.99
N GLY A 137 13.28 -16.57 20.78
CA GLY A 137 13.04 -17.84 20.10
C GLY A 137 12.75 -18.98 21.07
N ASP A 138 12.41 -20.17 20.57
CA ASP A 138 12.49 -21.39 21.38
C ASP A 138 13.96 -21.84 21.40
N LEU A 139 14.52 -22.06 22.58
CA LEU A 139 15.92 -22.48 22.74
C LEU A 139 16.16 -23.93 22.31
N ASN A 140 15.10 -24.75 22.25
CA ASN A 140 15.22 -26.17 21.90
C ASN A 140 15.26 -26.41 20.38
N ILE A 141 14.84 -25.43 19.58
CA ILE A 141 14.75 -25.54 18.13
C ILE A 141 15.75 -24.55 17.52
N PRO A 142 16.86 -25.01 16.92
CA PRO A 142 17.82 -24.12 16.30
C PRO A 142 17.20 -23.45 15.08
N THR A 143 17.15 -22.12 15.11
CA THR A 143 16.68 -21.26 14.01
C THR A 143 17.80 -20.34 13.53
N TRP A 144 17.69 -19.80 12.31
CA TRP A 144 18.69 -18.84 11.80
C TRP A 144 18.83 -17.59 12.68
N GLY A 145 17.75 -17.12 13.30
CA GLY A 145 17.80 -15.99 14.23
C GLY A 145 18.53 -16.33 15.54
N SER A 146 18.31 -17.52 16.10
CA SER A 146 19.04 -18.00 17.28
C SER A 146 20.54 -18.22 16.98
N MET A 147 20.87 -18.79 15.81
CA MET A 147 22.26 -18.97 15.37
C MET A 147 22.98 -17.62 15.20
N LEU A 148 22.27 -16.59 14.75
CA LEU A 148 22.79 -15.23 14.67
C LEU A 148 23.11 -14.69 16.07
N ASN A 149 22.24 -14.93 17.06
CA ASN A 149 22.46 -14.52 18.45
C ASN A 149 23.69 -15.21 19.05
N ASP A 150 23.79 -16.53 18.88
CA ASP A 150 24.93 -17.33 19.36
C ASP A 150 26.26 -16.85 18.76
N GLY A 151 26.25 -16.55 17.46
CA GLY A 151 27.40 -15.97 16.78
C GLY A 151 27.76 -14.59 17.35
N PHE A 152 26.76 -13.75 17.66
CA PHE A 152 26.98 -12.40 18.19
C PHE A 152 27.61 -12.44 19.60
N ILE A 153 27.14 -13.35 20.45
CA ILE A 153 27.72 -13.57 21.80
C ILE A 153 29.18 -14.06 21.69
N ASN A 154 29.48 -14.89 20.69
CA ASN A 154 30.81 -15.47 20.49
C ASN A 154 31.66 -14.71 19.46
N LEU A 155 31.31 -13.46 19.14
CA LEU A 155 31.92 -12.70 18.05
C LEU A 155 33.45 -12.56 18.20
N TYR A 156 33.93 -12.37 19.43
CA TYR A 156 35.36 -12.27 19.73
C TYR A 156 36.12 -13.59 19.69
N LYS A 157 35.42 -14.74 19.78
CA LYS A 157 36.02 -16.08 19.78
C LYS A 157 36.00 -16.73 18.40
N ALA A 158 34.87 -16.59 17.69
CA ALA A 158 34.63 -17.25 16.42
C ALA A 158 33.72 -16.37 15.53
N PRO A 159 34.28 -15.33 14.89
CA PRO A 159 33.49 -14.37 14.11
C PRO A 159 32.80 -14.99 12.88
N THR A 160 33.26 -16.15 12.41
CA THR A 160 32.66 -16.89 11.31
C THR A 160 31.25 -17.40 11.62
N LEU A 161 30.89 -17.57 12.91
CA LEU A 161 29.56 -18.02 13.33
C LEU A 161 28.44 -17.04 12.96
N VAL A 162 28.72 -15.73 12.91
CA VAL A 162 27.73 -14.70 12.52
C VAL A 162 27.55 -14.63 11.01
N LEU A 163 28.61 -14.91 10.26
CA LEU A 163 28.65 -14.65 8.81
C LEU A 163 27.67 -15.54 8.04
N TRP A 164 27.63 -16.84 8.36
CA TRP A 164 26.74 -17.80 7.69
C TRP A 164 25.24 -17.51 7.87
N PRO A 165 24.70 -17.37 9.10
CA PRO A 165 23.28 -17.08 9.29
C PRO A 165 22.88 -15.71 8.69
N SER A 166 23.76 -14.71 8.76
CA SER A 166 23.53 -13.41 8.14
C SER A 166 23.40 -13.50 6.62
N LEU A 167 24.28 -14.28 5.98
CA LEU A 167 24.29 -14.45 4.52
C LEU A 167 23.05 -15.20 4.05
N VAL A 168 22.67 -16.29 4.75
CA VAL A 168 21.46 -17.05 4.44
C VAL A 168 20.21 -16.17 4.57
N LEU A 169 20.06 -15.43 5.68
CA LEU A 169 18.94 -14.51 5.88
C LEU A 169 18.91 -13.41 4.81
N GLY A 170 20.07 -12.83 4.47
CA GLY A 170 20.18 -11.81 3.43
C GLY A 170 19.75 -12.32 2.06
N VAL A 171 20.25 -13.49 1.65
CA VAL A 171 19.89 -14.12 0.37
C VAL A 171 18.40 -14.46 0.32
N VAL A 172 17.84 -15.02 1.39
CA VAL A 172 16.40 -15.34 1.47
C VAL A 172 15.56 -14.07 1.36
N CYS A 173 15.91 -13.01 2.09
CA CYS A 173 15.20 -11.73 2.00
C CYS A 173 15.25 -11.14 0.59
N ILE A 174 16.43 -11.12 -0.04
CA ILE A 174 16.59 -10.63 -1.42
C ILE A 174 15.75 -11.48 -2.39
N ALA A 175 15.83 -12.81 -2.29
CA ALA A 175 15.06 -13.72 -3.14
C ALA A 175 13.55 -13.50 -3.00
N LEU A 176 13.04 -13.30 -1.78
CA LEU A 176 11.62 -13.04 -1.53
C LEU A 176 11.19 -11.67 -2.04
N THR A 177 12.01 -10.63 -1.88
CA THR A 177 11.72 -9.31 -2.44
C THR A 177 11.68 -9.34 -3.97
N LEU A 178 12.64 -10.01 -4.60
CA LEU A 178 12.67 -10.19 -6.05
C LEU A 178 11.46 -11.01 -6.53
N LEU A 179 11.09 -12.07 -5.82
CA LEU A 179 9.90 -12.86 -6.10
C LEU A 179 8.63 -12.01 -6.02
N ALA A 180 8.48 -11.20 -4.96
CA ALA A 180 7.33 -10.31 -4.80
C ALA A 180 7.20 -9.30 -5.95
N ASN A 181 8.33 -8.73 -6.39
CA ASN A 181 8.37 -7.82 -7.52
C ASN A 181 8.04 -8.54 -8.83
N ALA A 182 8.61 -9.73 -9.07
CA ALA A 182 8.31 -10.52 -10.27
C ALA A 182 6.82 -10.90 -10.35
N MET A 183 6.21 -11.29 -9.22
CA MET A 183 4.77 -11.57 -9.16
C MET A 183 3.93 -10.32 -9.44
N ARG A 184 4.37 -9.15 -8.94
CA ARG A 184 3.71 -7.86 -9.22
C ARG A 184 3.75 -7.53 -10.71
N ASP A 185 4.92 -7.65 -11.33
CA ASP A 185 5.14 -7.30 -12.73
C ASP A 185 4.31 -8.19 -13.67
N GLU A 186 4.23 -9.49 -13.41
CA GLU A 186 3.45 -10.43 -14.23
C GLU A 186 1.94 -10.20 -14.09
N LEU A 187 1.47 -9.92 -12.88
CA LEU A 187 0.06 -9.61 -12.63
C LEU A 187 -0.35 -8.25 -13.22
N GLU A 188 0.57 -7.27 -13.23
CA GLU A 188 0.36 -5.99 -13.91
C GLU A 188 0.35 -6.16 -15.43
N ARG A 189 1.24 -6.99 -15.99
CA ARG A 189 1.25 -7.33 -17.42
C ARG A 189 -0.03 -8.02 -17.88
N SER A 190 -0.60 -8.88 -17.03
CA SER A 190 -1.86 -9.57 -17.28
C SER A 190 -3.07 -8.61 -17.35
N ARG A 191 -2.98 -7.43 -16.71
CA ARG A 191 -3.95 -6.34 -16.90
C ARG A 191 -3.60 -5.62 -18.20
N GLY A 192 -4.03 -6.20 -19.33
CA GLY A 192 -3.70 -5.70 -20.67
C GLY A 192 -3.89 -4.18 -20.84
N PRO A 193 -3.12 -3.54 -21.73
CA PRO A 193 -3.09 -2.08 -21.85
C PRO A 193 -4.49 -1.53 -22.11
N VAL A 194 -4.96 -0.64 -21.24
CA VAL A 194 -6.19 0.12 -21.47
C VAL A 194 -6.01 0.87 -22.78
N LYS A 195 -6.71 0.43 -23.82
CA LYS A 195 -6.67 1.02 -25.15
C LYS A 195 -7.18 2.45 -25.04
N ARG A 196 -6.27 3.40 -24.81
CA ARG A 196 -6.59 4.82 -24.70
C ARG A 196 -7.21 5.21 -26.03
N ARG A 197 -8.54 5.31 -26.07
CA ARG A 197 -9.28 5.71 -27.27
C ARG A 197 -8.76 7.09 -27.64
N ARG A 198 -7.92 7.18 -28.68
CA ARG A 198 -7.49 8.44 -29.28
C ARG A 198 -8.79 9.18 -29.60
N LYS A 199 -9.11 10.23 -28.83
CA LYS A 199 -10.11 11.20 -29.27
C LYS A 199 -9.56 11.74 -30.59
N GLY A 200 -10.28 11.48 -31.69
CA GLY A 200 -9.95 12.06 -32.98
C GLY A 200 -9.92 13.59 -32.86
N PRO A 201 -9.17 14.30 -33.73
CA PRO A 201 -9.21 15.75 -33.76
C PRO A 201 -10.68 16.20 -33.88
N PRO A 202 -11.09 17.29 -33.20
CA PRO A 202 -12.44 17.79 -33.32
C PRO A 202 -12.72 18.04 -34.80
N SER A 203 -13.75 17.37 -35.33
CA SER A 203 -14.24 17.62 -36.68
C SER A 203 -14.67 19.08 -36.74
N SER A 204 -13.86 19.91 -37.39
CA SER A 204 -14.24 21.26 -37.79
C SER A 204 -15.31 21.14 -38.87
N THR A 205 -16.55 20.87 -38.47
CA THR A 205 -17.70 21.11 -39.34
C THR A 205 -17.70 22.61 -39.62
N PRO A 206 -17.56 23.08 -40.88
CA PRO A 206 -17.67 24.49 -41.18
C PRO A 206 -19.12 24.89 -40.88
N GLN A 207 -19.32 25.57 -39.76
CA GLN A 207 -20.59 26.19 -39.42
C GLN A 207 -20.82 27.31 -40.45
N LYS A 208 -21.63 27.03 -41.47
CA LYS A 208 -22.16 28.07 -42.37
C LYS A 208 -22.95 29.05 -41.50
N LEU A 209 -22.42 30.25 -41.27
CA LEU A 209 -23.21 31.35 -40.72
C LEU A 209 -24.35 31.67 -41.69
N PRO A 210 -25.60 31.81 -41.22
CA PRO A 210 -26.70 32.29 -42.07
C PRO A 210 -26.44 33.76 -42.48
N PRO A 211 -26.69 34.13 -43.75
CA PRO A 211 -26.52 35.49 -44.22
C PRO A 211 -27.74 36.34 -43.86
N SER A 212 -27.89 36.74 -42.60
CA SER A 212 -28.79 37.85 -42.23
C SER A 212 -28.54 38.33 -40.80
N ALA A 213 -27.51 39.16 -40.62
CA ALA A 213 -27.42 40.05 -39.46
C ALA A 213 -26.72 41.37 -39.83
N ALA A 214 -26.96 41.84 -41.05
CA ALA A 214 -26.68 43.22 -41.46
C ALA A 214 -27.93 44.06 -41.20
N SER A 215 -28.18 44.39 -39.93
CA SER A 215 -28.98 45.53 -39.48
C SER A 215 -29.38 45.34 -38.02
N ARG A 216 -28.60 45.93 -37.12
CA ARG A 216 -29.12 46.67 -35.96
C ARG A 216 -27.94 47.37 -35.28
N PRO A 217 -27.81 48.71 -35.44
CA PRO A 217 -27.03 49.50 -34.49
C PRO A 217 -27.84 49.54 -33.19
N TRP A 218 -27.20 49.76 -32.04
CA TRP A 218 -27.80 49.74 -30.70
C TRP A 218 -27.93 48.35 -30.06
N CYS A 219 -26.91 47.95 -29.30
CA CYS A 219 -27.09 47.79 -27.85
C CYS A 219 -25.73 47.55 -27.20
N ILE A 220 -25.17 48.66 -26.75
CA ILE A 220 -24.20 48.73 -25.67
C ILE A 220 -24.84 48.06 -24.45
N LEU A 221 -24.30 46.94 -23.99
CA LEU A 221 -24.25 46.65 -22.57
C LEU A 221 -22.89 46.04 -22.23
N LYS A 222 -22.12 46.84 -21.50
CA LYS A 222 -20.86 46.50 -20.86
C LYS A 222 -21.03 45.22 -20.03
N HIS A 223 -20.22 44.20 -20.32
CA HIS A 223 -19.71 43.29 -19.30
C HIS A 223 -18.19 43.43 -19.26
N PRO A 224 -17.58 43.63 -18.08
CA PRO A 224 -16.14 43.78 -17.96
C PRO A 224 -15.41 42.46 -18.29
N PRO A 225 -14.20 42.51 -18.87
CA PRO A 225 -13.44 41.31 -19.12
C PRO A 225 -13.00 40.68 -17.78
N VAL A 226 -13.42 39.44 -17.55
CA VAL A 226 -12.95 38.55 -16.45
C VAL A 226 -11.42 38.34 -16.48
N GLN A 227 -10.72 38.87 -17.49
CA GLN A 227 -9.26 38.83 -17.64
C GLN A 227 -8.50 39.69 -16.59
N ALA A 228 -9.18 40.56 -15.84
CA ALA A 228 -8.54 41.35 -14.79
C ALA A 228 -8.29 40.57 -13.47
N LEU A 229 -8.90 39.38 -13.27
CA LEU A 229 -8.80 38.65 -11.99
C LEU A 229 -7.72 37.56 -11.95
N LEU A 230 -7.04 37.28 -13.07
CA LEU A 230 -6.01 36.21 -13.16
C LEU A 230 -4.58 36.76 -13.40
N ALA A 231 -4.41 38.08 -13.42
CA ALA A 231 -3.13 38.73 -13.63
C ALA A 231 -2.07 38.54 -12.50
N PRO A 232 -2.40 38.43 -11.20
CA PRO A 232 -1.36 38.35 -10.16
C PRO A 232 -0.68 36.98 -10.05
N VAL A 233 -1.33 35.90 -10.50
CA VAL A 233 -0.83 34.52 -10.29
C VAL A 233 0.20 34.10 -11.35
N ARG A 234 0.15 34.72 -12.54
CA ARG A 234 1.10 34.42 -13.62
C ARG A 234 2.45 35.15 -13.50
N SER A 235 2.54 36.23 -12.72
CA SER A 235 3.81 36.94 -12.50
C SER A 235 4.70 36.26 -11.45
N PHE A 236 4.12 35.55 -10.47
CA PHE A 236 4.87 34.82 -9.44
C PHE A 236 5.75 33.70 -10.01
N TRP A 237 5.34 33.09 -11.12
CA TRP A 237 6.07 32.00 -11.78
C TRP A 237 7.15 32.46 -12.77
N ARG A 238 7.32 33.77 -13.00
CA ARG A 238 8.26 34.30 -14.01
C ARG A 238 9.51 34.98 -13.46
N SER A 239 9.66 35.16 -12.14
CA SER A 239 10.91 35.70 -11.57
C SER A 239 11.92 34.58 -11.27
N PRO A 240 13.13 34.58 -11.87
CA PRO A 240 14.20 33.63 -11.57
C PRO A 240 15.01 34.09 -10.34
N THR A 241 14.33 34.32 -9.21
CA THR A 241 14.96 34.85 -7.97
C THR A 241 15.18 33.79 -6.89
N TRP A 242 14.83 32.53 -7.15
CA TRP A 242 15.04 31.41 -6.21
C TRP A 242 16.42 30.73 -6.36
N ALA A 243 17.29 31.21 -7.25
CA ALA A 243 18.60 30.61 -7.53
C ALA A 243 19.77 31.19 -6.70
N SER A 244 19.53 32.10 -5.75
CA SER A 244 20.61 32.72 -4.93
C SER A 244 20.51 32.46 -3.42
N ALA A 245 19.68 31.52 -2.97
CA ALA A 245 19.64 31.09 -1.57
C ALA A 245 20.55 29.87 -1.32
N THR A 246 21.83 29.97 -1.67
CA THR A 246 22.87 29.11 -1.09
C THR A 246 23.28 29.72 0.25
N THR A 247 22.54 29.40 1.31
CA THR A 247 23.04 29.56 2.67
C THR A 247 24.13 28.52 2.90
N SER A 248 25.36 29.00 2.96
CA SER A 248 26.53 28.28 3.46
C SER A 248 26.25 27.73 4.87
N PRO A 249 26.55 26.46 5.18
CA PRO A 249 26.50 25.98 6.56
C PRO A 249 27.69 26.58 7.32
N THR A 250 27.42 27.53 8.21
CA THR A 250 28.38 28.00 9.20
C THR A 250 28.66 26.89 10.20
N VAL A 251 29.85 26.31 10.13
CA VAL A 251 30.41 25.39 11.11
C VAL A 251 30.68 26.18 12.41
N PRO A 252 30.13 25.80 13.58
CA PRO A 252 30.54 26.40 14.84
C PRO A 252 31.96 25.94 15.22
N PRO A 253 32.79 26.82 15.81
CA PRO A 253 34.16 26.47 16.17
C PRO A 253 34.22 25.45 17.31
N PRO A 254 35.29 24.63 17.39
CA PRO A 254 35.47 23.64 18.43
C PRO A 254 35.74 24.34 19.78
N MET A 255 34.89 24.06 20.77
CA MET A 255 35.26 24.23 22.17
C MET A 255 35.94 22.94 22.63
N TRP A 256 37.15 23.14 23.14
CA TRP A 256 37.91 22.27 24.04
C TRP A 256 37.03 21.55 25.05
#